data_AF-F9PQ96-F1
#
_entry.id   AF-F9PQ96-F1
#
_cell.length_a   1.000
_cell.length_b   1.000
_cell.length_c   1.000
_cell.angle_alpha   90.00
_cell.angle_beta   90.00
_cell.angle_gamma   90.00
#
_symmetry.space_group_name_H-M   'P 1'
#
loop_
_entity.id
_entity.type
_entity.pdbx_description
1 polymer ?
#
loop_
_entity_poly.entity_id
_entity_poly.type
_entity_poly.pdbx_seq_one_letter_code
_entity_poly.pdbx_strand_id
1 'polypeptide(L)' 'MLKEILPICKVMGFKKILITCLKENEASKRVIINNGGIYESTVYEPKDKVYLERYWIDLSEK' A
#
# COMPACT_ATOMS: atom_id res chain seq x y z
N MET A 1 -10.37 8.86 0.06
CA MET A 1 -9.82 8.04 1.16
C MET A 1 -8.32 7.72 1.03
N LEU A 2 -7.82 6.88 0.09
CA LEU A 2 -6.35 6.67 -0.03
C LEU A 2 -5.63 7.83 -0.74
N LYS A 3 -6.17 8.29 -1.88
CA LYS A 3 -5.58 9.41 -2.64
C LYS A 3 -5.38 10.68 -1.80
N GLU A 4 -6.30 10.94 -0.88
CA GLU A 4 -6.32 12.14 -0.04
C GLU A 4 -5.28 12.13 1.08
N ILE A 5 -4.83 10.95 1.55
CA ILE A 5 -3.83 10.87 2.62
C ILE A 5 -2.40 11.00 2.09
N LEU A 6 -2.14 10.68 0.81
CA LEU A 6 -0.79 10.73 0.24
C LEU A 6 -0.13 12.12 0.34
N PRO A 7 -0.83 13.24 0.03
CA PRO A 7 -0.27 14.58 0.24
C PRO A 7 0.08 14.87 1.70
N ILE A 8 -0.72 14.39 2.65
CA ILE A 8 -0.48 14.56 4.08
C ILE A 8 0.79 13.78 4.48
N CYS A 9 0.93 12.53 4.02
CA CYS A 9 2.14 11.75 4.24
C CYS A 9 3.40 12.45 3.68
N LYS A 10 3.29 13.09 2.51
CA LYS A 10 4.39 13.87 1.92
C LYS A 10 4.76 15.08 2.77
N VAL A 11 3.77 15.82 3.28
CA VAL A 11 3.97 16.95 4.21
C VAL A 11 4.62 16.50 5.53
N MET A 12 4.29 15.30 6.02
CA MET A 12 4.94 14.69 7.18
C MET A 12 6.39 14.23 6.92
N GLY A 13 6.88 14.32 5.68
CA GLY A 13 8.25 13.97 5.31
C GLY A 13 8.46 12.51 4.95
N PHE A 14 7.38 11.72 4.78
CA PHE A 14 7.53 10.35 4.28
C PHE A 14 7.94 10.36 2.81
N LYS A 15 9.04 9.67 2.50
CA LYS A 15 9.53 9.50 1.11
C LYS A 15 8.88 8.31 0.40
N LYS A 16 8.44 7.31 1.18
CA LYS A 16 7.87 6.07 0.68
C LYS A 16 6.99 5.46 1.76
N ILE A 17 5.86 4.87 1.39
CA ILE A 17 4.93 4.22 2.33
C ILE A 17 4.62 2.79 1.89
N LEU A 18 4.53 1.89 2.86
CA LEU A 18 4.10 0.51 2.65
C LEU A 18 2.61 0.40 2.94
N ILE A 19 1.86 -0.16 2.00
CA ILE A 19 0.45 -0.48 2.19
C ILE A 19 0.27 -1.98 2.01
N THR A 20 -0.51 -2.58 2.90
CA THR A 20 -0.82 -4.00 2.87
C THR A 20 -2.31 -4.24 2.74
N CYS A 21 -2.71 -5.28 2.01
CA CYS A 21 -4.08 -5.77 2.01
C CYS A 21 -4.11 -7.30 1.98
N LEU A 22 -5.27 -7.88 2.31
CA LEU A 22 -5.49 -9.31 2.11
C LEU A 22 -5.27 -9.67 0.63
N LYS A 23 -4.64 -10.82 0.39
CA LYS A 23 -4.39 -11.37 -0.93
C LYS A 23 -5.68 -11.59 -1.72
N GLU A 24 -6.81 -11.84 -1.08
CA GLU A 24 -8.08 -12.07 -1.77
C GLU A 24 -8.88 -10.77 -2.00
N ASN A 25 -8.42 -9.63 -1.47
CA ASN A 25 -9.15 -8.36 -1.53
C ASN A 25 -8.80 -7.55 -2.79
N GLU A 26 -9.31 -8.02 -3.92
CA GLU A 26 -9.10 -7.39 -5.24
C GLU A 26 -9.53 -5.92 -5.31
N ALA A 27 -10.56 -5.52 -4.55
CA ALA A 27 -10.98 -4.13 -4.49
C ALA A 27 -9.88 -3.23 -3.91
N SER A 28 -9.26 -3.65 -2.81
CA SER A 28 -8.16 -2.91 -2.19
C SER A 28 -6.92 -2.88 -3.07
N LYS A 29 -6.57 -4.01 -3.71
CA LYS A 29 -5.45 -4.06 -4.67
C LYS A 29 -5.59 -3.01 -5.76
N ARG A 30 -6.76 -2.97 -6.41
CA ARG A 30 -7.05 -1.98 -7.46
C ARG A 30 -6.93 -0.54 -6.95
N VAL A 31 -7.44 -0.26 -5.74
CA VAL A 31 -7.31 1.07 -5.14
C VAL A 31 -5.84 1.42 -4.90
N ILE A 32 -5.04 0.50 -4.35
CA ILE A 32 -3.61 0.71 -4.08
C ILE A 32 -2.83 0.96 -5.38
N ILE A 33 -3.02 0.11 -6.39
CA ILE A 33 -2.37 0.22 -7.70
C ILE A 33 -2.75 1.53 -8.41
N ASN A 34 -4.04 1.90 -8.40
CA ASN A 34 -4.52 3.15 -8.99
C ASN A 34 -3.97 4.41 -8.29
N ASN A 35 -3.40 4.27 -7.09
CA ASN A 35 -2.74 5.34 -6.35
C ASN A 35 -1.20 5.23 -6.39
N GLY A 36 -0.65 4.47 -7.33
CA GLY A 36 0.81 4.36 -7.53
C GLY A 36 1.47 3.25 -6.71
N GLY A 37 0.68 2.34 -6.13
CA GLY A 37 1.22 1.18 -5.41
C GLY A 37 1.88 0.18 -6.35
N ILE A 38 3.14 -0.15 -6.07
CA ILE A 38 3.94 -1.15 -6.77
C ILE A 38 4.02 -2.38 -5.87
N TYR A 39 3.59 -3.53 -6.39
CA TYR A 39 3.67 -4.80 -5.68
C TYR A 39 5.12 -5.09 -5.28
N GLU A 40 5.31 -5.49 -4.02
CA GLU A 40 6.61 -5.87 -3.48
C GLU A 40 6.67 -7.37 -3.18
N SER A 41 5.76 -7.88 -2.34
CA SER A 41 5.73 -9.30 -2.02
C SER A 41 4.38 -9.70 -1.41
N THR A 42 4.17 -11.01 -1.30
CA THR A 42 3.10 -11.60 -0.49
C THR A 42 3.74 -12.26 0.73
N VAL A 43 3.24 -11.98 1.92
CA VAL A 43 3.71 -12.56 3.18
C VAL A 43 2.58 -13.31 3.88
N TYR A 44 2.90 -14.41 4.55
CA TYR A 44 1.93 -15.12 5.37
C TYR A 44 1.92 -14.54 6.78
N GLU A 45 0.76 -14.11 7.27
CA GLU A 45 0.54 -13.64 8.64
C GLU A 45 0.01 -14.81 9.49
N PRO A 46 0.84 -15.44 10.34
CA PRO A 46 0.45 -16.65 11.06
C PRO A 46 -0.63 -16.42 12.11
N LYS A 47 -0.73 -15.21 12.67
CA LYS A 47 -1.73 -14.91 13.72
C LYS A 47 -3.15 -15.00 13.18
N ASP A 48 -3.38 -14.38 12.03
CA ASP A 48 -4.69 -14.32 11.39
C ASP A 48 -4.86 -15.41 10.31
N LYS A 49 -3.79 -16.16 10.02
CA LYS A 49 -3.72 -17.24 9.02
C LYS A 49 -4.09 -16.78 7.61
N VAL A 50 -3.70 -15.55 7.25
CA VAL A 50 -3.98 -14.93 5.96
C VAL A 50 -2.71 -14.62 5.19
N TYR A 51 -2.83 -14.46 3.89
CA TYR A 51 -1.77 -13.87 3.08
C TYR A 51 -2.01 -12.38 2.91
N LEU A 52 -0.99 -11.58 3.21
CA LEU A 52 -0.98 -10.14 2.98
C LEU A 52 -0.10 -9.83 1.79
N GLU A 53 -0.65 -9.11 0.82
CA GLU A 53 0.14 -8.50 -0.24
C GLU A 53 0.63 -7.14 0.23
N ARG A 54 1.88 -6.82 -0.10
CA ARG A 54 2.57 -5.60 0.27
C ARG A 54 2.87 -4.79 -0.99
N TYR A 55 2.59 -3.50 -0.90
CA TYR A 55 2.76 -2.55 -1.99
C TYR A 55 3.50 -1.32 -1.49
N TRP A 56 4.46 -0.87 -2.27
CA TRP A 56 5.16 0.38 -2.03
C TRP A 56 4.55 1.51 -2.85
N ILE A 57 4.29 2.66 -2.22
CA ILE A 57 4.03 3.92 -2.91
C ILE A 57 5.22 4.84 -2.66
N ASP A 58 5.87 5.27 -3.73
CA ASP A 58 6.93 6.28 -3.68
C ASP A 58 6.31 7.69 -3.67
N LEU A 59 6.74 8.52 -2.72
CA LEU A 59 6.28 9.91 -2.54
C LEU A 59 7.42 10.92 -2.79
N SER A 60 8.62 10.43 -3.15
CA SER A 60 9.81 11.25 -3.38
C SER A 60 9.79 11.98 -4.73
N GLU A 61 8.94 11.55 -5.66
CA GLU A 61 8.76 12.22 -6.95
C GLU A 61 7.71 13.36 -6.87
N LYS A 62 7.85 14.33 -7.79
CA LYS A 62 7.33 15.71 -7.74
C LYS A 62 5.86 15.87 -7.37
#